data_AF-A0A661EWI7-F1
#
_entry.id   AF-A0A661EWI7-F1
#
_cell.length_a   1.000
_cell.length_b   1.000
_cell.length_c   1.000
_cell.angle_alpha   90.00
_cell.angle_beta   90.00
_cell.angle_gamma   90.00
#
_symmetry.space_group_name_H-M   'P 1'
#
loop_
_entity.id
_entity.type
_entity.pdbx_description
1 polymer ?
#
loop_
_entity_poly.entity_id
_entity_poly.type
_entity_poly.pdbx_seq_one_letter_code
_entity_poly.pdbx_strand_id
1 'polypeptide(L)'
;MAVNRAETTKIIIDHREAFFRIIDEIDSSGQGRRASEEFTVARYERYLSISTENLADKERWVVLDALSVTNLKRNKMLVFSHDQTGRFLLVGWLREMLRSFDDMRLRGLTQPDLNHLHERLAVLLEQVKGPQVLWIDNDQGFNELVRTVHDVFNDVAYRLTQNVAALKGRCDALAKIVDGADYSSMDRAGQIAKALEEIYSIHERNVIPTLRFLDPKLAIKRTVNTGGASNVINDPPMRIVEQVIERFGESKKLECVEQLKRVEFQILSLSDEVTILRQGLEQYIQLVEAQRRRYEVIERRYNRLHDEVRDRQDGRRRGFRIPMDSHIFDKAARFRGLKDHRARKGGLLDWPKGAGRE
;
A
#
# COMPACT_ATOMS: atom_id res chain seq x y z
N MET A 1 -22.05 2.88 32.41
CA MET A 1 -22.42 4.32 32.43
C MET A 1 -22.39 4.81 30.99
N ALA A 2 -23.28 5.73 30.60
CA ALA A 2 -23.23 6.25 29.23
C ALA A 2 -22.06 7.21 29.06
N VAL A 3 -20.98 6.77 28.41
CA VAL A 3 -19.80 7.59 28.14
C VAL A 3 -20.08 8.47 26.91
N ASN A 4 -19.82 9.77 27.01
CA ASN A 4 -20.07 10.72 25.92
C ASN A 4 -19.09 10.47 24.75
N ARG A 5 -19.44 10.93 23.54
CA ARG A 5 -18.65 10.82 22.32
C ARG A 5 -17.22 11.34 22.48
N ALA A 6 -17.02 12.50 23.11
CA ALA A 6 -15.67 13.07 23.28
C ALA A 6 -14.76 12.19 24.15
N GLU A 7 -15.30 11.69 25.26
CA GLU A 7 -14.61 10.80 26.19
C GLU A 7 -14.37 9.41 25.55
N THR A 8 -15.34 8.92 24.78
CA THR A 8 -15.19 7.70 23.99
C THR A 8 -14.08 7.84 22.95
N THR A 9 -13.99 8.98 22.24
CA THR A 9 -12.89 9.23 21.29
C THR A 9 -11.53 9.25 22.00
N LYS A 10 -11.45 9.86 23.20
CA LYS A 10 -10.22 9.85 23.99
C LYS A 10 -9.79 8.42 24.35
N ILE A 11 -10.73 7.62 24.84
CA ILE A 11 -10.47 6.20 25.19
C ILE A 11 -10.08 5.38 23.94
N ILE A 12 -10.65 5.67 22.77
CA ILE A 12 -10.23 5.05 21.50
C ILE A 12 -8.76 5.37 21.18
N ILE A 13 -8.33 6.61 21.41
CA ILE A 13 -6.94 7.03 21.16
C ILE A 13 -5.99 6.32 22.13
N ASP A 14 -6.36 6.28 23.42
CA ASP A 14 -5.55 5.66 24.47
C ASP A 14 -5.43 4.14 24.28
N HIS A 15 -6.47 3.48 23.74
CA HIS A 15 -6.51 2.02 23.50
C HIS A 15 -6.57 1.65 22.01
N ARG A 16 -5.90 2.42 21.15
CA ARG A 16 -5.88 2.24 19.69
C ARG A 16 -5.40 0.87 19.19
N GLU A 17 -4.63 0.14 19.99
CA GLU A 17 -4.08 -1.18 19.62
C GLU A 17 -5.17 -2.20 19.26
N ALA A 18 -6.31 -2.19 19.95
CA ALA A 18 -7.43 -3.08 19.66
C ALA A 18 -7.98 -2.83 18.24
N PHE A 19 -8.05 -1.56 17.84
CA PHE A 19 -8.51 -1.16 16.51
C PHE A 19 -7.48 -1.48 15.44
N PHE A 20 -6.19 -1.29 15.72
CA PHE A 20 -5.10 -1.62 14.80
C PHE A 20 -5.09 -3.08 14.39
N ARG A 21 -5.21 -4.00 15.36
CA ARG A 21 -5.22 -5.45 15.08
C ARG A 21 -6.34 -5.86 14.12
N ILE A 22 -7.49 -5.19 14.23
CA ILE A 22 -8.66 -5.50 13.41
C ILE A 22 -8.53 -4.88 12.02
N ILE A 23 -7.97 -3.66 11.93
CA ILE A 23 -7.66 -3.03 10.65
C ILE A 23 -6.64 -3.89 9.88
N ASP A 24 -5.58 -4.35 10.55
CA ASP A 24 -4.56 -5.22 9.96
C ASP A 24 -5.16 -6.53 9.46
N GLU A 25 -6.12 -7.10 10.20
CA GLU A 25 -6.82 -8.32 9.80
C GLU A 25 -7.69 -8.11 8.55
N ILE A 26 -8.43 -7.01 8.46
CA ILE A 26 -9.19 -6.66 7.25
C ILE A 26 -8.26 -6.47 6.06
N ASP A 27 -7.17 -5.72 6.24
CA ASP A 27 -6.22 -5.42 5.17
C ASP A 27 -5.52 -6.70 4.68
N SER A 28 -5.22 -7.66 5.57
CA SER A 28 -4.65 -8.98 5.21
C SER A 28 -5.65 -9.90 4.49
N SER A 29 -6.94 -9.83 4.84
CA SER A 29 -8.01 -10.63 4.21
C SER A 29 -8.45 -10.09 2.85
N GLY A 30 -8.12 -8.83 2.54
CA GLY A 30 -8.56 -8.07 1.38
C GLY A 30 -7.83 -8.34 0.05
N GLN A 31 -7.01 -9.40 -0.06
CA GLN A 31 -6.34 -9.76 -1.32
C GLN A 31 -7.31 -10.18 -2.46
N GLY A 32 -8.60 -10.34 -2.16
CA GLY A 32 -9.67 -10.61 -3.13
C GLY A 32 -10.68 -9.47 -3.24
N ARG A 33 -11.02 -9.10 -4.49
CA ARG A 33 -12.04 -8.12 -4.91
C ARG A 33 -13.15 -7.89 -3.86
N ARG A 34 -13.18 -6.67 -3.30
CA ARG A 34 -14.05 -6.16 -2.22
C ARG A 34 -13.64 -6.62 -0.82
N ALA A 35 -12.60 -6.00 -0.28
CA ALA A 35 -12.39 -5.97 1.17
C ALA A 35 -13.67 -5.42 1.83
N SER A 36 -14.40 -6.26 2.54
CA SER A 36 -15.49 -5.81 3.38
C SER A 36 -14.85 -4.99 4.51
N GLU A 37 -15.13 -3.69 4.56
CA GLU A 37 -14.66 -2.81 5.65
C GLU A 37 -15.43 -3.07 6.97
N GLU A 38 -16.17 -4.19 7.03
CA GLU A 38 -17.01 -4.58 8.16
C GLU A 38 -16.20 -5.35 9.21
N PHE A 39 -16.43 -4.99 10.46
CA PHE A 39 -15.83 -5.62 11.62
C PHE A 39 -16.74 -6.70 12.20
N THR A 40 -16.16 -7.81 12.66
CA THR A 40 -16.89 -8.82 13.42
C THR A 40 -16.86 -8.47 14.90
N VAL A 41 -18.03 -8.37 15.54
CA VAL A 41 -18.18 -8.03 16.98
C VAL A 41 -17.37 -8.98 17.86
N ALA A 42 -17.50 -10.30 17.65
CA ALA A 42 -16.80 -11.29 18.46
C ALA A 42 -15.26 -11.15 18.39
N ARG A 43 -14.71 -10.79 17.22
CA ARG A 43 -13.26 -10.54 17.08
C ARG A 43 -12.87 -9.23 17.75
N TYR A 44 -13.69 -8.18 17.57
CA TYR A 44 -13.49 -6.90 18.23
C TYR A 44 -13.42 -7.03 19.75
N GLU A 45 -14.40 -7.70 20.35
CA GLU A 45 -14.45 -7.94 21.80
C GLU A 45 -13.26 -8.77 22.31
N ARG A 46 -12.80 -9.73 21.52
CA ARG A 46 -11.60 -10.51 21.84
C ARG A 46 -10.35 -9.63 21.87
N TYR A 47 -10.12 -8.82 20.84
CA TYR A 47 -8.95 -7.93 20.82
C TYR A 47 -9.01 -6.86 21.89
N LEU A 48 -10.20 -6.33 22.16
CA LEU A 48 -10.44 -5.38 23.24
C LEU A 48 -10.16 -6.02 24.62
N SER A 49 -10.51 -7.28 24.81
CA SER A 49 -10.21 -8.03 26.03
C SER A 49 -8.72 -8.24 26.23
N ILE A 50 -7.97 -8.51 25.14
CA ILE A 50 -6.51 -8.68 25.18
C ILE A 50 -5.81 -7.33 25.44
N SER A 51 -6.26 -6.25 24.79
CA SER A 51 -5.64 -4.92 24.98
C SER A 51 -5.88 -4.33 26.37
N THR A 52 -6.86 -4.86 27.11
CA THR A 52 -7.22 -4.40 28.46
C THR A 52 -6.82 -5.38 29.56
N GLU A 53 -6.10 -6.45 29.23
CA GLU A 53 -5.74 -7.53 30.17
C GLU A 53 -4.82 -7.05 31.31
N ASN A 54 -3.99 -6.03 31.05
CA ASN A 54 -3.04 -5.47 32.01
C ASN A 54 -3.64 -4.35 32.89
N LEU A 55 -4.92 -3.99 32.71
CA LEU A 55 -5.58 -2.93 33.47
C LEU A 55 -6.20 -3.46 34.76
N ALA A 56 -6.32 -2.59 35.77
CA ALA A 56 -7.07 -2.91 36.98
C ALA A 56 -8.56 -3.14 36.67
N ASP A 57 -9.23 -4.02 37.41
CA ASP A 57 -10.61 -4.46 37.11
C ASP A 57 -11.61 -3.31 36.93
N LYS A 58 -11.51 -2.25 37.74
CA LYS A 58 -12.37 -1.07 37.65
C LYS A 58 -12.12 -0.28 36.36
N GLU A 59 -10.87 -0.07 35.99
CA GLU A 59 -10.49 0.66 34.77
C GLU A 59 -10.83 -0.15 33.53
N ARG A 60 -10.56 -1.47 33.57
CA ARG A 60 -10.93 -2.41 32.53
C ARG A 60 -12.42 -2.37 32.22
N TRP A 61 -13.27 -2.37 33.25
CA TRP A 61 -14.72 -2.29 33.05
C TRP A 61 -15.16 -0.98 32.40
N VAL A 62 -14.58 0.15 32.82
CA VAL A 62 -14.85 1.47 32.21
C VAL A 62 -14.47 1.50 30.73
N VAL A 63 -13.29 0.97 30.39
CA VAL A 63 -12.82 0.91 28.99
C VAL A 63 -13.70 -0.02 28.15
N LEU A 64 -14.05 -1.20 28.67
CA LEU A 64 -14.93 -2.15 27.97
C LEU A 64 -16.33 -1.58 27.74
N ASP A 65 -16.90 -0.88 28.72
CA ASP A 65 -18.21 -0.24 28.60
C ASP A 65 -18.17 0.93 27.61
N ALA A 66 -17.12 1.77 27.68
CA ALA A 66 -16.92 2.89 26.77
C ALA A 66 -16.72 2.45 25.31
N LEU A 67 -15.97 1.37 25.08
CA LEU A 67 -15.65 0.84 23.76
C LEU A 67 -16.63 -0.23 23.29
N SER A 68 -17.66 -0.55 24.06
CA SER A 68 -18.70 -1.49 23.65
C SER A 68 -19.41 -1.06 22.36
N VAL A 69 -19.79 -2.02 21.52
CA VAL A 69 -20.50 -1.75 20.26
C VAL A 69 -21.81 -0.98 20.50
N THR A 70 -22.47 -1.23 21.62
CA THR A 70 -23.67 -0.51 22.05
C THR A 70 -23.37 0.96 22.36
N ASN A 71 -22.28 1.27 23.05
CA ASN A 71 -21.87 2.65 23.32
C ASN A 71 -21.36 3.36 22.06
N LEU A 72 -20.61 2.66 21.19
CA LEU A 72 -20.20 3.19 19.87
C LEU A 72 -21.41 3.53 18.98
N LYS A 73 -22.45 2.67 18.98
CA LYS A 73 -23.71 2.92 18.28
C LYS A 73 -24.42 4.16 18.84
N ARG A 74 -24.50 4.26 20.17
CA ARG A 74 -25.12 5.40 20.87
C ARG A 74 -24.42 6.72 20.55
N ASN A 75 -23.10 6.71 20.44
CA ASN A 75 -22.29 7.89 20.14
C ASN A 75 -22.18 8.22 18.64
N LYS A 76 -22.97 7.56 17.78
CA LYS A 76 -22.95 7.73 16.31
C LYS A 76 -21.55 7.52 15.71
N MET A 77 -20.79 6.60 16.30
CA MET A 77 -19.47 6.19 15.80
C MET A 77 -19.56 4.97 14.87
N LEU A 78 -20.77 4.42 14.68
CA LEU A 78 -21.05 3.35 13.73
C LEU A 78 -21.95 3.85 12.60
N VAL A 79 -21.68 3.40 11.38
CA VAL A 79 -22.60 3.51 10.24
C VAL A 79 -23.75 2.53 10.44
N PHE A 80 -23.44 1.27 10.81
CA PHE A 80 -24.42 0.27 11.17
C PHE A 80 -23.84 -0.76 12.17
N SER A 81 -24.75 -1.48 12.83
CA SER A 81 -24.49 -2.68 13.63
C SER A 81 -25.61 -3.67 13.32
N HIS A 82 -25.26 -4.83 12.77
CA HIS A 82 -26.16 -5.93 12.49
C HIS A 82 -26.04 -6.99 13.58
N ASP A 83 -27.04 -7.07 14.44
CA ASP A 83 -27.05 -7.98 15.59
C ASP A 83 -27.16 -9.45 15.13
N GLN A 84 -27.78 -9.72 13.97
CA GLN A 84 -27.92 -11.07 13.41
C GLN A 84 -26.63 -11.62 12.78
N THR A 85 -25.85 -10.78 12.12
CA THR A 85 -24.59 -11.20 11.48
C THR A 85 -23.38 -10.97 12.38
N GLY A 86 -23.57 -10.30 13.52
CA GLY A 86 -22.50 -9.91 14.42
C GLY A 86 -21.48 -8.99 13.76
N ARG A 87 -21.94 -8.11 12.85
CA ARG A 87 -21.07 -7.20 12.09
C ARG A 87 -21.39 -5.74 12.32
N PHE A 88 -20.37 -4.89 12.30
CA PHE A 88 -20.54 -3.45 12.39
C PHE A 88 -19.55 -2.71 11.49
N LEU A 89 -19.86 -1.45 11.19
CA LEU A 89 -19.02 -0.58 10.39
C LEU A 89 -18.80 0.72 11.16
N LEU A 90 -17.55 1.07 11.46
CA LEU A 90 -17.20 2.37 12.04
C LEU A 90 -17.52 3.49 11.06
N VAL A 91 -17.77 4.71 11.51
CA VAL A 91 -17.89 5.89 10.63
C VAL A 91 -16.58 6.23 9.92
N GLY A 92 -16.68 6.79 8.70
CA GLY A 92 -15.52 7.04 7.82
C GLY A 92 -14.41 7.86 8.49
N TRP A 93 -14.75 9.01 9.09
CA TRP A 93 -13.79 9.89 9.76
C TRP A 93 -13.03 9.18 10.89
N LEU A 94 -13.66 8.25 11.61
CA LEU A 94 -13.03 7.53 12.71
C LEU A 94 -12.03 6.50 12.20
N ARG A 95 -12.35 5.84 11.08
CA ARG A 95 -11.42 4.92 10.40
C ARG A 95 -10.22 5.68 9.84
N GLU A 96 -10.46 6.82 9.21
CA GLU A 96 -9.40 7.69 8.70
C GLU A 96 -8.50 8.21 9.83
N MET A 97 -9.09 8.67 10.93
CA MET A 97 -8.35 9.07 12.13
C MET A 97 -7.49 7.92 12.68
N LEU A 98 -8.06 6.73 12.83
CA LEU A 98 -7.32 5.56 13.32
C LEU A 98 -6.15 5.20 12.39
N ARG A 99 -6.37 5.21 11.08
CA ARG A 99 -5.32 4.95 10.09
C ARG A 99 -4.24 6.05 10.07
N SER A 100 -4.59 7.30 10.37
CA SER A 100 -3.63 8.41 10.43
C SER A 100 -2.61 8.32 11.57
N PHE A 101 -2.84 7.46 12.56
CA PHE A 101 -1.88 7.26 13.66
C PHE A 101 -0.67 6.41 13.28
N ASP A 102 -0.75 5.64 12.19
CA ASP A 102 0.37 4.83 11.71
C ASP A 102 0.39 4.81 10.18
N ASP A 103 1.47 5.38 9.61
CA ASP A 103 1.67 5.47 8.17
C ASP A 103 1.64 4.10 7.48
N MET A 104 1.97 3.00 8.18
CA MET A 104 1.84 1.64 7.65
C MET A 104 0.38 1.26 7.33
N ARG A 105 -0.57 1.78 8.12
CA ARG A 105 -2.00 1.45 8.05
C ARG A 105 -2.79 2.42 7.20
N LEU A 106 -2.16 3.48 6.70
CA LEU A 106 -2.77 4.33 5.70
C LEU A 106 -3.09 3.47 4.46
N ARG A 107 -4.31 3.67 3.94
CA ARG A 107 -4.75 3.03 2.70
C ARG A 107 -4.18 3.83 1.54
N GLY A 108 -3.33 3.19 0.73
CA GLY A 108 -2.87 3.78 -0.53
C GLY A 108 -4.05 4.03 -1.49
N LEU A 109 -3.91 5.05 -2.33
CA LEU A 109 -4.84 5.33 -3.42
C LEU A 109 -4.77 4.21 -4.45
N THR A 110 -5.93 3.62 -4.74
CA THR A 110 -6.06 2.63 -5.80
C THR A 110 -6.30 3.31 -7.15
N GLN A 111 -6.13 2.58 -8.25
CA GLN A 111 -6.43 3.09 -9.58
C GLN A 111 -7.85 3.71 -9.71
N PRO A 112 -8.93 3.12 -9.15
CA PRO A 112 -10.24 3.76 -9.08
C PRO A 112 -10.24 5.10 -8.34
N ASP A 113 -9.52 5.22 -7.23
CA ASP A 113 -9.46 6.45 -6.43
C ASP A 113 -8.77 7.58 -7.23
N LEU A 114 -7.65 7.25 -7.91
CA LEU A 114 -6.97 8.16 -8.82
C LEU A 114 -7.85 8.54 -10.03
N ASN A 115 -8.70 7.62 -10.50
CA ASN A 115 -9.66 7.92 -11.57
C ASN A 115 -10.71 8.92 -11.11
N HIS A 116 -11.23 8.75 -9.90
CA HIS A 116 -12.19 9.67 -9.33
C HIS A 116 -11.62 11.08 -9.14
N LEU A 117 -10.35 11.20 -8.71
CA LEU A 117 -9.66 12.49 -8.63
C LEU A 117 -9.52 13.15 -10.00
N HIS A 118 -9.16 12.37 -11.02
CA HIS A 118 -9.10 12.87 -12.39
C HIS A 118 -10.48 13.35 -12.89
N GLU A 119 -11.55 12.58 -12.68
CA GLU A 119 -12.90 12.99 -13.05
C GLU A 119 -13.33 14.29 -12.35
N ARG A 120 -12.99 14.47 -11.08
CA ARG A 120 -13.27 15.71 -10.35
C ARG A 120 -12.52 16.92 -10.92
N LEU A 121 -11.24 16.75 -11.27
CA LEU A 121 -10.45 17.80 -11.94
C LEU A 121 -11.03 18.14 -13.31
N ALA A 122 -11.45 17.13 -14.07
CA ALA A 122 -12.10 17.30 -15.36
C ALA A 122 -13.42 18.09 -15.25
N VAL A 123 -14.29 17.73 -14.29
CA VAL A 123 -15.53 18.47 -14.03
C VAL A 123 -15.24 19.91 -13.61
N LEU A 124 -14.20 20.12 -12.79
CA LEU A 124 -13.78 21.46 -12.39
C LEU A 124 -13.33 22.31 -13.58
N LEU A 125 -12.57 21.72 -14.51
CA LEU A 125 -12.16 22.41 -15.73
C LEU A 125 -13.34 22.84 -16.59
N GLU A 126 -14.34 21.96 -16.76
CA GLU A 126 -15.57 22.29 -17.48
C GLU A 126 -16.36 23.42 -16.79
N GLN A 127 -16.40 23.43 -15.46
CA GLN A 127 -17.02 24.53 -14.69
C GLN A 127 -16.29 25.86 -14.93
N VAL A 128 -14.96 25.85 -14.87
CA VAL A 128 -14.13 27.06 -15.07
C VAL A 128 -14.16 27.54 -16.52
N LYS A 129 -14.26 26.63 -17.51
CA LYS A 129 -14.42 26.97 -18.93
C LYS A 129 -15.86 27.35 -19.30
N GLY A 130 -16.82 27.13 -18.41
CA GLY A 130 -18.22 27.35 -18.69
C GLY A 130 -18.50 28.80 -19.09
N PRO A 131 -19.31 29.05 -20.14
CA PRO A 131 -19.62 30.42 -20.60
C PRO A 131 -20.42 31.23 -19.58
N GLN A 132 -20.88 30.60 -18.49
CA GLN A 132 -21.70 31.21 -17.45
C GLN A 132 -20.87 31.79 -16.30
N VAL A 133 -19.54 31.62 -16.32
CA VAL A 133 -18.64 32.15 -15.29
C VAL A 133 -18.48 33.65 -15.48
N LEU A 134 -18.97 34.42 -14.50
CA LEU A 134 -18.74 35.86 -14.41
C LEU A 134 -17.49 36.11 -13.57
N TRP A 135 -16.43 36.61 -14.20
CA TRP A 135 -15.12 36.85 -13.56
C TRP A 135 -15.07 38.17 -12.76
N ILE A 136 -16.09 38.42 -11.94
CA ILE A 136 -16.28 39.67 -11.20
C ILE A 136 -15.91 39.46 -9.74
N ASP A 137 -15.03 40.32 -9.20
CA ASP A 137 -14.66 40.26 -7.78
C ASP A 137 -15.88 40.58 -6.90
N ASN A 138 -16.02 39.86 -5.78
CA ASN A 138 -17.16 39.92 -4.86
C ASN A 138 -18.52 39.44 -5.40
N ASP A 139 -18.57 38.85 -6.60
CA ASP A 139 -19.75 38.09 -7.02
C ASP A 139 -19.88 36.80 -6.22
N GLN A 140 -21.10 36.43 -5.84
CA GLN A 140 -21.35 35.22 -5.06
C GLN A 140 -20.97 33.95 -5.85
N GLY A 141 -21.34 33.90 -7.13
CA GLY A 141 -21.03 32.75 -8.00
C GLY A 141 -19.53 32.61 -8.26
N PHE A 142 -18.83 33.72 -8.44
CA PHE A 142 -17.36 33.71 -8.55
C PHE A 142 -16.68 33.22 -7.25
N ASN A 143 -17.11 33.73 -6.09
CA ASN A 143 -16.56 33.31 -4.80
C ASN A 143 -16.81 31.82 -4.51
N GLU A 144 -17.99 31.31 -4.87
CA GLU A 144 -18.31 29.88 -4.78
C GLU A 144 -17.44 29.03 -5.72
N LEU A 145 -17.20 29.50 -6.95
CA LEU A 145 -16.29 28.84 -7.89
C LEU A 145 -14.86 28.80 -7.35
N VAL A 146 -14.32 29.92 -6.87
CA VAL A 146 -12.97 30.00 -6.29
C VAL A 146 -12.84 29.03 -5.12
N ARG A 147 -13.82 28.99 -4.20
CA ARG A 147 -13.84 28.03 -3.09
C ARG A 147 -13.85 26.59 -3.60
N THR A 148 -14.68 26.27 -4.57
CA THR A 148 -14.76 24.94 -5.17
C THR A 148 -13.43 24.50 -5.79
N VAL A 149 -12.76 25.41 -6.51
CA VAL A 149 -11.44 25.16 -7.10
C VAL A 149 -10.42 24.85 -6.00
N HIS A 150 -10.36 25.68 -4.96
CA HIS A 150 -9.45 25.46 -3.83
C HIS A 150 -9.73 24.15 -3.10
N ASP A 151 -11.00 23.83 -2.83
CA ASP A 151 -11.38 22.60 -2.13
C ASP A 151 -10.99 21.36 -2.93
N VAL A 152 -11.19 21.37 -4.26
CA VAL A 152 -10.78 20.26 -5.13
C VAL A 152 -9.26 20.13 -5.18
N PHE A 153 -8.53 21.24 -5.36
CA PHE A 153 -7.07 21.23 -5.42
C PHE A 153 -6.46 20.74 -4.10
N ASN A 154 -6.94 21.25 -2.97
CA ASN A 154 -6.48 20.85 -1.64
C ASN A 154 -6.82 19.39 -1.34
N ASP A 155 -8.00 18.90 -1.71
CA ASP A 155 -8.36 17.49 -1.54
C ASP A 155 -7.48 16.56 -2.39
N VAL A 156 -7.18 16.93 -3.64
CA VAL A 156 -6.22 16.19 -4.49
C VAL A 156 -4.84 16.16 -3.85
N ALA A 157 -4.31 17.32 -3.43
CA ALA A 157 -3.00 17.42 -2.80
C ALA A 157 -2.94 16.61 -1.48
N TYR A 158 -3.98 16.70 -0.65
CA TYR A 158 -4.09 15.96 0.60
C TYR A 158 -4.10 14.45 0.38
N ARG A 159 -4.95 13.96 -0.53
CA ARG A 159 -5.05 12.53 -0.84
C ARG A 159 -3.76 11.97 -1.43
N LEU A 160 -3.08 12.73 -2.30
CA LEU A 160 -1.79 12.34 -2.84
C LEU A 160 -0.72 12.31 -1.74
N THR A 161 -0.69 13.31 -0.85
CA THR A 161 0.24 13.33 0.30
C THR A 161 0.02 12.12 1.20
N GLN A 162 -1.23 11.80 1.55
CA GLN A 162 -1.57 10.60 2.32
C GLN A 162 -1.15 9.31 1.61
N ASN A 163 -1.29 9.25 0.28
CA ASN A 163 -0.85 8.11 -0.50
C ASN A 163 0.68 7.93 -0.46
N VAL A 164 1.44 9.01 -0.62
CA VAL A 164 2.91 8.95 -0.52
C VAL A 164 3.35 8.50 0.87
N ALA A 165 2.74 9.05 1.93
CA ALA A 165 2.99 8.61 3.31
C ALA A 165 2.66 7.12 3.51
N ALA A 166 1.51 6.66 3.00
CA ALA A 166 1.10 5.26 3.05
C ALA A 166 2.10 4.34 2.34
N LEU A 167 2.54 4.73 1.14
CA LEU A 167 3.50 3.98 0.37
C LEU A 167 4.83 3.88 1.10
N LYS A 168 5.33 5.00 1.64
CA LYS A 168 6.58 5.05 2.40
C LYS A 168 6.53 4.17 3.64
N GLY A 169 5.47 4.30 4.45
CA GLY A 169 5.29 3.49 5.66
C GLY A 169 5.27 1.99 5.37
N ARG A 170 4.53 1.58 4.32
CA ARG A 170 4.49 0.17 3.90
C ARG A 170 5.84 -0.32 3.36
N CYS A 171 6.52 0.49 2.56
CA CYS A 171 7.85 0.14 2.04
C CYS A 171 8.87 -0.03 3.17
N ASP A 172 8.89 0.88 4.15
CA ASP A 172 9.80 0.82 5.29
C ASP A 172 9.52 -0.42 6.16
N ALA A 173 8.25 -0.79 6.34
CA ALA A 173 7.87 -2.01 7.06
C ALA A 173 8.34 -3.28 6.34
N LEU A 174 8.13 -3.34 5.02
CA LEU A 174 8.52 -4.49 4.20
C LEU A 174 10.06 -4.58 4.08
N ALA A 175 10.75 -3.45 3.97
CA ALA A 175 12.21 -3.38 4.00
C ALA A 175 12.77 -3.96 5.30
N LYS A 176 12.22 -3.60 6.47
CA LYS A 176 12.61 -4.18 7.76
C LYS A 176 12.47 -5.69 7.82
N ILE A 177 11.42 -6.26 7.19
CA ILE A 177 11.21 -7.71 7.13
C ILE A 177 12.28 -8.38 6.25
N VAL A 178 12.63 -7.76 5.12
CA VAL A 178 13.62 -8.29 4.19
C VAL A 178 15.05 -8.16 4.75
N ASP A 179 15.40 -7.01 5.34
CA ASP A 179 16.74 -6.73 5.88
C ASP A 179 17.01 -7.47 7.19
N GLY A 180 15.98 -7.68 8.01
CA GLY A 180 16.07 -8.43 9.27
C GLY A 180 16.10 -9.95 9.11
N ALA A 181 16.03 -10.46 7.87
CA ALA A 181 15.88 -11.87 7.62
C ALA A 181 17.21 -12.64 7.67
N ASP A 182 17.30 -13.58 8.61
CA ASP A 182 18.33 -14.62 8.61
C ASP A 182 17.85 -15.82 7.78
N TYR A 183 18.55 -16.12 6.68
CA TYR A 183 18.17 -17.13 5.67
C TYR A 183 18.27 -18.58 6.17
N SER A 184 18.61 -18.77 7.43
CA SER A 184 18.84 -20.07 8.07
C SER A 184 17.54 -20.84 8.39
N SER A 185 16.38 -20.16 8.47
CA SER A 185 15.09 -20.79 8.81
C SER A 185 14.09 -20.81 7.65
N MET A 186 13.49 -21.98 7.38
CA MET A 186 12.50 -22.20 6.30
C MET A 186 11.25 -21.31 6.44
N ASP A 187 10.79 -21.06 7.67
CA ASP A 187 9.61 -20.22 7.93
C ASP A 187 9.84 -18.75 7.56
N ARG A 188 11.06 -18.24 7.73
CA ARG A 188 11.41 -16.87 7.33
C ARG A 188 11.54 -16.71 5.82
N ALA A 189 11.98 -17.74 5.10
CA ALA A 189 12.02 -17.69 3.64
C ALA A 189 10.62 -17.49 3.02
N GLY A 190 9.59 -18.11 3.61
CA GLY A 190 8.20 -17.89 3.21
C GLY A 190 7.68 -16.48 3.53
N GLN A 191 8.09 -15.91 4.67
CA GLN A 191 7.75 -14.52 5.04
C GLN A 191 8.41 -13.50 4.10
N ILE A 192 9.67 -13.70 3.75
CA ILE A 192 10.38 -12.87 2.77
C ILE A 192 9.67 -12.94 1.42
N ALA A 193 9.33 -14.13 0.94
CA ALA A 193 8.63 -14.30 -0.34
C ALA A 193 7.29 -13.54 -0.37
N LYS A 194 6.51 -13.60 0.72
CA LYS A 194 5.25 -12.85 0.85
C LYS A 194 5.48 -11.34 0.89
N ALA A 195 6.46 -10.87 1.66
CA ALA A 195 6.80 -9.45 1.74
C ALA A 195 7.23 -8.91 0.37
N LEU A 196 8.01 -9.68 -0.37
CA LEU A 196 8.47 -9.35 -1.71
C LEU A 196 7.34 -9.33 -2.75
N GLU A 197 6.39 -10.27 -2.68
CA GLU A 197 5.18 -10.25 -3.52
C GLU A 197 4.29 -9.02 -3.20
N GLU A 198 4.21 -8.65 -1.93
CA GLU A 198 3.50 -7.45 -1.50
C GLU A 198 4.18 -6.17 -2.02
N ILE A 199 5.52 -6.09 -1.97
CA ILE A 199 6.29 -4.99 -2.60
C ILE A 199 5.95 -4.88 -4.09
N TYR A 200 5.95 -6.01 -4.82
CA TYR A 200 5.64 -6.02 -6.24
C TYR A 200 4.21 -5.51 -6.52
N SER A 201 3.24 -5.98 -5.72
CA SER A 201 1.84 -5.54 -5.81
C SER A 201 1.70 -4.03 -5.54
N ILE A 202 2.38 -3.50 -4.53
CA ILE A 202 2.38 -2.06 -4.21
C ILE A 202 2.98 -1.25 -5.37
N HIS A 203 4.11 -1.71 -5.91
CA HIS A 203 4.77 -1.06 -7.04
C HIS A 203 3.86 -1.00 -8.27
N GLU A 204 3.26 -2.12 -8.66
CA GLU A 204 2.41 -2.23 -9.86
C GLU A 204 1.07 -1.48 -9.70
N ARG A 205 0.41 -1.63 -8.54
CA ARG A 205 -0.98 -1.18 -8.36
C ARG A 205 -1.12 0.22 -7.80
N ASN A 206 -0.08 0.76 -7.15
CA ASN A 206 -0.16 2.05 -6.48
C ASN A 206 0.91 3.03 -6.98
N VAL A 207 2.20 2.63 -7.00
CA VAL A 207 3.32 3.53 -7.37
C VAL A 207 3.26 3.93 -8.84
N ILE A 208 3.16 2.96 -9.76
CA ILE A 208 3.09 3.26 -11.21
C ILE A 208 1.86 4.12 -11.55
N PRO A 209 0.64 3.80 -11.08
CA PRO A 209 -0.54 4.64 -11.30
C PRO A 209 -0.38 6.07 -10.78
N THR A 210 0.25 6.25 -9.61
CA THR A 210 0.47 7.57 -9.02
C THR A 210 1.45 8.39 -9.87
N LEU A 211 2.55 7.78 -10.33
CA LEU A 211 3.47 8.46 -11.25
C LEU A 211 2.81 8.84 -12.57
N ARG A 212 1.96 7.96 -13.13
CA ARG A 212 1.19 8.28 -14.34
C ARG A 212 0.21 9.43 -14.14
N PHE A 213 -0.38 9.54 -12.94
CA PHE A 213 -1.26 10.65 -12.59
C PHE A 213 -0.51 11.97 -12.51
N LEU A 214 0.71 11.95 -11.96
CA LEU A 214 1.57 13.12 -11.77
C LEU A 214 2.33 13.54 -13.03
N ASP A 215 2.45 12.69 -14.04
CA ASP A 215 3.15 13.02 -15.28
C ASP A 215 2.32 13.98 -16.15
N PRO A 216 2.82 15.22 -16.41
CA PRO A 216 2.10 16.22 -17.20
C PRO A 216 2.07 15.91 -18.71
N LYS A 217 2.80 14.89 -19.19
CA LYS A 217 2.91 14.54 -20.62
C LYS A 217 2.19 13.24 -20.98
N LEU A 218 1.87 12.38 -20.02
CA LEU A 218 1.21 11.11 -20.28
C LEU A 218 -0.30 11.30 -20.41
N ALA A 219 -0.79 11.41 -21.65
CA ALA A 219 -2.21 11.47 -21.94
C ALA A 219 -2.93 10.21 -21.43
N ILE A 220 -3.84 10.39 -20.47
CA ILE A 220 -4.66 9.32 -19.94
C ILE A 220 -6.00 9.35 -20.69
N LYS A 221 -6.18 8.47 -21.67
CA LYS A 221 -7.43 8.40 -22.45
C LYS A 221 -8.63 8.10 -21.54
N ARG A 222 -9.57 9.04 -21.36
CA ARG A 222 -10.80 8.81 -20.57
C ARG A 222 -12.01 9.57 -21.11
N THR A 223 -13.15 8.87 -21.12
CA THR A 223 -14.49 9.40 -21.38
C THR A 223 -15.08 9.94 -20.08
N VAL A 224 -15.40 11.22 -20.01
CA VAL A 224 -16.16 11.83 -18.90
C VAL A 224 -17.57 12.11 -19.38
N ASN A 225 -18.57 11.57 -18.67
CA ASN A 225 -19.97 11.81 -18.96
C ASN A 225 -20.47 12.95 -18.09
N THR A 226 -20.53 14.16 -18.63
CA THR A 226 -21.11 15.33 -17.97
C THR A 226 -22.36 15.77 -18.73
N GLY A 227 -23.53 15.71 -18.09
CA GLY A 227 -24.73 16.41 -18.56
C GLY A 227 -25.25 16.02 -19.95
N GLY A 228 -25.16 14.75 -20.36
CA GLY A 228 -25.71 14.26 -21.64
C GLY A 228 -24.75 14.36 -22.84
N ALA A 229 -23.55 14.91 -22.66
CA ALA A 229 -22.47 14.88 -23.64
C ALA A 229 -21.27 14.11 -23.07
N SER A 230 -20.84 13.05 -23.78
CA SER A 230 -19.61 12.31 -23.47
C SER A 230 -18.43 13.07 -24.04
N ASN A 231 -17.83 13.98 -23.26
CA ASN A 231 -16.58 14.63 -23.64
C ASN A 231 -15.41 13.73 -23.22
N VAL A 232 -14.58 13.33 -24.18
CA VAL A 232 -13.36 12.56 -23.91
C VAL A 232 -12.27 13.55 -23.49
N ILE A 233 -12.06 13.71 -22.19
CA ILE A 233 -10.92 14.47 -21.67
C ILE A 233 -9.72 13.52 -21.69
N ASN A 234 -8.90 13.67 -22.73
CA ASN A 234 -7.64 12.93 -22.88
C ASN A 234 -6.46 13.63 -22.19
N ASP A 235 -6.70 14.78 -21.57
CA ASP A 235 -5.64 15.56 -20.95
C ASP A 235 -5.15 14.88 -19.66
N PRO A 236 -3.83 14.88 -19.42
CA PRO A 236 -3.27 14.46 -18.15
C PRO A 236 -3.83 15.27 -16.98
N PRO A 237 -3.99 14.69 -15.77
CA PRO A 237 -4.52 15.39 -14.60
C PRO A 237 -3.76 16.69 -14.26
N MET A 238 -2.42 16.67 -14.37
CA MET A 238 -1.61 17.87 -14.12
C MET A 238 -1.79 18.94 -15.21
N ARG A 239 -2.00 18.54 -16.47
CA ARG A 239 -2.33 19.50 -17.55
C ARG A 239 -3.70 20.15 -17.32
N ILE A 240 -4.64 19.44 -16.70
CA ILE A 240 -5.94 20.00 -16.30
C ILE A 240 -5.74 21.06 -15.22
N VAL A 241 -4.89 20.79 -14.22
CA VAL A 241 -4.51 21.75 -13.18
C VAL A 241 -3.89 23.00 -13.78
N GLU A 242 -2.92 22.85 -14.70
CA GLU A 242 -2.30 23.94 -15.44
C GLU A 242 -3.35 24.78 -16.18
N GLN A 243 -4.27 24.14 -16.92
CA GLN A 243 -5.32 24.84 -17.67
C GLN A 243 -6.29 25.62 -16.77
N VAL A 244 -6.64 25.08 -15.60
CA VAL A 244 -7.45 25.82 -14.62
C VAL A 244 -6.70 27.09 -14.19
N ILE A 245 -5.42 26.97 -13.83
CA ILE A 245 -4.59 28.10 -13.41
C ILE A 245 -4.44 29.14 -14.53
N GLU A 246 -4.21 28.70 -15.76
CA GLU A 246 -4.14 29.57 -16.95
C GLU A 246 -5.42 30.39 -17.13
N ARG A 247 -6.60 29.79 -16.94
CA ARG A 247 -7.88 30.51 -17.01
C ARG A 247 -8.03 31.60 -15.95
N PHE A 248 -7.57 31.37 -14.71
CA PHE A 248 -7.52 32.42 -13.69
C PHE A 248 -6.53 33.53 -14.08
N GLY A 249 -5.43 33.17 -14.75
CA GLY A 249 -4.44 34.12 -15.29
C GLY A 249 -4.99 35.00 -16.41
N GLU A 250 -5.67 34.41 -17.40
CA GLU A 250 -6.35 35.12 -18.50
C GLU A 250 -7.36 36.14 -17.97
N SER A 251 -8.09 35.77 -16.91
CA SER A 251 -9.07 36.61 -16.21
C SER A 251 -8.46 37.62 -15.25
N LYS A 252 -7.12 37.78 -15.23
CA LYS A 252 -6.37 38.74 -14.39
C LYS A 252 -6.54 38.55 -12.88
N LYS A 253 -6.87 37.34 -12.40
CA LYS A 253 -7.04 37.03 -10.97
C LYS A 253 -5.73 36.53 -10.34
N LEU A 254 -4.74 37.42 -10.27
CA LEU A 254 -3.35 37.08 -9.90
C LEU A 254 -3.24 36.45 -8.49
N GLU A 255 -4.00 36.92 -7.51
CA GLU A 255 -3.96 36.37 -6.14
C GLU A 255 -4.40 34.90 -6.11
N CYS A 256 -5.46 34.55 -6.85
CA CYS A 256 -5.93 33.17 -6.99
C CYS A 256 -4.87 32.31 -7.69
N VAL A 257 -4.25 32.84 -8.76
CA VAL A 257 -3.18 32.15 -9.49
C VAL A 257 -2.01 31.80 -8.57
N GLU A 258 -1.56 32.75 -7.73
CA GLU A 258 -0.46 32.48 -6.79
C GLU A 258 -0.79 31.37 -5.81
N GLN A 259 -2.01 31.38 -5.25
CA GLN A 259 -2.44 30.34 -4.31
C GLN A 259 -2.56 28.97 -4.99
N LEU A 260 -3.15 28.91 -6.18
CA LEU A 260 -3.30 27.66 -6.93
C LEU A 260 -1.95 27.09 -7.38
N LYS A 261 -1.01 27.95 -7.82
CA LYS A 261 0.36 27.54 -8.14
C LYS A 261 1.10 26.94 -6.96
N ARG A 262 0.88 27.44 -5.73
CA ARG A 262 1.49 26.84 -4.53
C ARG A 262 1.02 25.39 -4.34
N VAL A 263 -0.27 25.12 -4.53
CA VAL A 263 -0.82 23.77 -4.42
C VAL A 263 -0.34 22.87 -5.57
N GLU A 264 -0.27 23.41 -6.78
CA GLU A 264 0.32 22.71 -7.93
C GLU A 264 1.78 22.31 -7.66
N PHE A 265 2.62 23.22 -7.18
CA PHE A 265 4.01 22.91 -6.84
C PHE A 265 4.11 21.86 -5.73
N GLN A 266 3.22 21.91 -4.73
CA GLN A 266 3.15 20.87 -3.70
C GLN A 266 2.83 19.50 -4.32
N ILE A 267 1.85 19.42 -5.22
CA ILE A 267 1.51 18.17 -5.92
C ILE A 267 2.70 17.67 -6.75
N LEU A 268 3.40 18.56 -7.47
CA LEU A 268 4.57 18.20 -8.26
C LEU A 268 5.75 17.72 -7.39
N SER A 269 5.97 18.33 -6.22
CA SER A 269 7.03 17.86 -5.31
C SER A 269 6.83 16.42 -4.83
N LEU A 270 5.58 15.94 -4.75
CA LEU A 270 5.29 14.55 -4.43
C LEU A 270 5.77 13.59 -5.51
N SER A 271 5.92 14.05 -6.76
CA SER A 271 6.45 13.22 -7.86
C SER A 271 7.89 12.79 -7.60
N ASP A 272 8.70 13.69 -7.03
CA ASP A 272 10.09 13.37 -6.68
C ASP A 272 10.14 12.34 -5.56
N GLU A 273 9.29 12.48 -4.54
CA GLU A 273 9.19 11.51 -3.45
C GLU A 273 8.76 10.11 -3.94
N VAL A 274 7.75 10.04 -4.81
CA VAL A 274 7.28 8.77 -5.39
C VAL A 274 8.35 8.17 -6.29
N THR A 275 9.15 8.98 -6.98
CA THR A 275 10.26 8.51 -7.83
C THR A 275 11.38 7.89 -6.99
N ILE A 276 11.75 8.54 -5.88
CA ILE A 276 12.72 7.98 -4.92
C ILE A 276 12.20 6.65 -4.35
N LEU A 277 10.92 6.60 -3.97
CA LEU A 277 10.30 5.38 -3.46
C LEU A 277 10.31 4.25 -4.51
N ARG A 278 10.00 4.57 -5.76
CA ARG A 278 10.11 3.62 -6.88
C ARG A 278 11.52 3.05 -7.01
N GLN A 279 12.54 3.91 -7.00
CA GLN A 279 13.94 3.46 -7.10
C GLN A 279 14.33 2.53 -5.94
N GLY A 280 13.86 2.83 -4.72
CA GLY A 280 14.04 1.94 -3.57
C GLY A 280 13.37 0.58 -3.77
N LEU A 281 12.12 0.55 -4.27
CA LEU A 281 11.39 -0.69 -4.53
C LEU A 281 11.99 -1.53 -5.67
N GLU A 282 12.54 -0.89 -6.71
CA GLU A 282 13.19 -1.58 -7.83
C GLU A 282 14.35 -2.49 -7.36
N GLN A 283 15.09 -2.09 -6.32
CA GLN A 283 16.15 -2.91 -5.74
C GLN A 283 15.59 -4.23 -5.16
N TYR A 284 14.47 -4.16 -4.44
CA TYR A 284 13.80 -5.34 -3.90
C TYR A 284 13.20 -6.20 -5.01
N ILE A 285 12.60 -5.60 -6.04
CA ILE A 285 12.06 -6.33 -7.20
C ILE A 285 13.16 -7.11 -7.91
N GLN A 286 14.33 -6.51 -8.14
CA GLN A 286 15.47 -7.21 -8.72
C GLN A 286 15.91 -8.40 -7.85
N LEU A 287 15.86 -8.26 -6.52
CA LEU A 287 16.12 -9.35 -5.58
C LEU A 287 15.10 -10.49 -5.71
N VAL A 288 13.80 -10.18 -5.89
CA VAL A 288 12.75 -11.18 -6.19
C VAL A 288 13.07 -11.96 -7.45
N GLU A 289 13.32 -11.25 -8.54
CA GLU A 289 13.60 -11.87 -9.84
C GLU A 289 14.85 -12.75 -9.77
N ALA A 290 15.87 -12.32 -9.03
CA ALA A 290 17.07 -13.12 -8.81
C ALA A 290 16.77 -14.39 -7.99
N GLN A 291 15.97 -14.29 -6.93
CA GLN A 291 15.55 -15.44 -6.11
C GLN A 291 14.71 -16.43 -6.91
N ARG A 292 13.71 -15.94 -7.67
CA ARG A 292 12.86 -16.78 -8.52
C ARG A 292 13.67 -17.52 -9.58
N ARG A 293 14.60 -16.83 -10.25
CA ARG A 293 15.55 -17.46 -11.18
C ARG A 293 16.38 -18.56 -10.51
N ARG A 294 16.86 -18.34 -9.28
CA ARG A 294 17.59 -19.36 -8.50
C ARG A 294 16.71 -20.57 -8.21
N TYR A 295 15.48 -20.34 -7.74
CA TYR A 295 14.52 -21.41 -7.46
C TYR A 295 14.21 -22.24 -8.71
N GLU A 296 13.88 -21.60 -9.84
CA GLU A 296 13.60 -22.29 -11.11
C GLU A 296 14.79 -23.13 -11.62
N VAL A 297 16.03 -22.70 -11.34
CA VAL A 297 17.21 -23.49 -11.67
C VAL A 297 17.34 -24.71 -10.76
N ILE A 298 17.08 -24.56 -9.46
CA ILE A 298 17.12 -25.65 -8.49
C ILE A 298 16.01 -26.67 -8.80
N GLU A 299 14.78 -26.20 -8.99
CA GLU A 299 13.61 -27.02 -9.30
C GLU A 299 13.81 -27.79 -10.61
N ARG A 300 14.29 -27.15 -11.69
CA ARG A 300 14.62 -27.86 -12.93
C ARG A 300 15.68 -28.94 -12.74
N ARG A 301 16.68 -28.71 -11.88
CA ARG A 301 17.71 -29.73 -11.58
C ARG A 301 17.14 -30.85 -10.73
N TYR A 302 16.30 -30.53 -9.75
CA TYR A 302 15.63 -31.50 -8.90
C TYR A 302 14.68 -32.39 -9.71
N ASN A 303 13.84 -31.81 -10.57
CA ASN A 303 12.90 -32.56 -11.41
C ASN A 303 13.65 -33.50 -12.37
N ARG A 304 14.76 -33.05 -12.97
CA ARG A 304 15.63 -33.93 -13.77
C ARG A 304 16.20 -35.09 -12.96
N LEU A 305 16.65 -34.84 -11.74
CA LEU A 305 17.14 -35.88 -10.84
C LEU A 305 16.01 -36.85 -10.46
N HIS A 306 14.83 -36.32 -10.17
CA HIS A 306 13.64 -37.08 -9.78
C HIS A 306 13.15 -37.99 -10.91
N ASP A 307 13.08 -37.49 -12.14
CA ASP A 307 12.66 -38.27 -13.31
C ASP A 307 13.63 -39.43 -13.58
N GLU A 308 14.94 -39.19 -13.49
CA GLU A 308 15.97 -40.24 -13.64
C GLU A 308 15.96 -41.28 -12.52
N VAL A 309 15.57 -40.89 -11.30
CA VAL A 309 15.35 -41.84 -10.20
C VAL A 309 14.08 -42.65 -10.43
N ARG A 310 13.01 -42.01 -10.91
CA ARG A 310 11.73 -42.65 -11.21
C ARG A 310 11.86 -43.67 -12.34
N ASP A 311 12.56 -43.34 -13.41
CA ASP A 311 12.82 -44.23 -14.55
C ASP A 311 13.65 -45.47 -14.16
N ARG A 312 14.39 -45.41 -13.05
CA ARG A 312 15.18 -46.55 -12.53
C ARG A 312 14.50 -47.30 -11.39
N GLN A 313 13.33 -46.85 -10.95
CA GLN A 313 12.55 -47.46 -9.88
C GLN A 313 11.65 -48.61 -10.41
N ASP A 314 12.21 -49.55 -11.16
CA ASP A 314 11.50 -50.71 -11.74
C ASP A 314 11.16 -51.83 -10.72
N GLY A 315 11.04 -51.52 -9.43
CA GLY A 315 10.68 -52.47 -8.37
C GLY A 315 11.71 -53.58 -8.08
N ARG A 316 12.79 -53.71 -8.87
CA ARG A 316 13.90 -54.65 -8.63
C ARG A 316 15.00 -53.96 -7.83
N ARG A 317 15.40 -54.52 -6.69
CA ARG A 317 16.43 -53.98 -5.76
C ARG A 317 17.86 -53.83 -6.34
N ARG A 318 18.08 -54.12 -7.63
CA ARG A 318 19.38 -53.95 -8.31
C ARG A 318 19.32 -52.73 -9.24
N GLY A 319 20.22 -51.76 -9.04
CA GLY A 319 20.33 -50.57 -9.90
C GLY A 319 19.80 -49.25 -9.31
N PHE A 320 19.37 -49.23 -8.04
CA PHE A 320 18.75 -48.06 -7.41
C PHE A 320 19.67 -46.84 -7.20
N ARG A 321 20.98 -46.98 -7.39
CA ARG A 321 21.96 -45.90 -7.21
C ARG A 321 22.27 -45.27 -8.55
N ILE A 322 22.30 -43.95 -8.60
CA ILE A 322 22.75 -43.20 -9.78
C ILE A 322 24.29 -43.32 -9.86
N PRO A 323 24.88 -43.84 -10.95
CA PRO A 323 26.32 -43.85 -11.15
C PRO A 323 26.87 -42.42 -11.18
N MET A 324 28.07 -42.21 -10.61
CA MET A 324 28.72 -40.89 -10.60
C MET A 324 29.08 -40.37 -11.99
N ASP A 325 29.08 -41.25 -13.01
CA ASP A 325 29.36 -40.91 -14.41
C ASP A 325 28.08 -40.68 -15.24
N SER A 326 26.93 -40.55 -14.57
CA SER A 326 25.69 -40.14 -15.24
C SER A 326 25.78 -38.69 -15.74
N HIS A 327 25.24 -38.44 -16.93
CA HIS A 327 25.16 -37.12 -17.57
C HIS A 327 24.52 -36.02 -16.70
N ILE A 328 23.73 -36.39 -15.69
CA ILE A 328 23.16 -35.45 -14.70
C ILE A 328 24.27 -34.70 -13.94
N PHE A 329 25.41 -35.37 -13.71
CA PHE A 329 26.55 -34.82 -12.98
C PHE A 329 27.59 -34.13 -13.89
N ASP A 330 27.44 -34.10 -15.22
CA ASP A 330 28.41 -33.50 -16.14
C ASP A 330 28.67 -32.01 -15.84
N LYS A 331 27.63 -31.28 -15.42
CA LYS A 331 27.77 -29.87 -15.00
C LYS A 331 28.39 -29.74 -13.60
N ALA A 332 28.19 -30.74 -12.74
CA ALA A 332 28.80 -30.81 -11.41
C ALA A 332 30.27 -31.26 -11.45
N ALA A 333 30.67 -31.98 -12.51
CA ALA A 333 32.06 -32.37 -12.77
C ALA A 333 32.99 -31.15 -12.95
N ARG A 334 32.45 -29.98 -13.30
CA ARG A 334 33.21 -28.70 -13.28
C ARG A 334 33.64 -28.27 -11.88
N PHE A 335 33.03 -28.82 -10.84
CA PHE A 335 33.39 -28.61 -9.43
C PHE A 335 34.17 -29.80 -8.84
N ARG A 336 34.51 -30.82 -9.65
CA ARG A 336 35.38 -31.94 -9.22
C ARG A 336 36.76 -31.37 -8.92
N GLY A 337 37.27 -31.61 -7.71
CA GLY A 337 38.53 -31.05 -7.23
C GLY A 337 38.41 -29.74 -6.44
N LEU A 338 37.23 -29.14 -6.24
CA LEU A 338 37.06 -27.97 -5.35
C LEU A 338 37.40 -28.32 -3.89
N LYS A 339 37.09 -29.56 -3.48
CA LYS A 339 37.43 -30.11 -2.16
C LYS A 339 38.94 -30.29 -1.99
N ASP A 340 39.61 -30.75 -3.04
CA ASP A 340 41.07 -30.88 -3.09
C ASP A 340 41.76 -29.52 -3.23
N HIS A 341 41.12 -28.53 -3.87
CA HIS A 341 41.60 -27.16 -3.95
C HIS A 341 41.56 -26.48 -2.59
N ARG A 342 40.51 -26.71 -1.78
CA ARG A 342 40.41 -26.25 -0.39
C ARG A 342 41.45 -26.91 0.52
N ALA A 343 41.74 -28.20 0.29
CA ALA A 343 42.78 -28.94 1.02
C ALA A 343 44.21 -28.53 0.62
N ARG A 344 44.44 -28.18 -0.66
CA ARG A 344 45.74 -27.75 -1.20
C ARG A 344 46.03 -26.26 -1.00
N LYS A 345 45.01 -25.40 -0.93
CA LYS A 345 45.11 -23.97 -0.58
C LYS A 345 44.57 -23.71 0.83
N GLY A 346 45.01 -24.50 1.82
CA GLY A 346 44.83 -24.13 3.22
C GLY A 346 45.50 -22.79 3.47
N GLY A 347 44.73 -21.70 3.47
CA GLY A 347 45.17 -20.39 3.98
C GLY A 347 45.45 -19.26 2.99
N LEU A 348 44.96 -19.28 1.73
CA LEU A 348 45.14 -18.11 0.84
C LEU A 348 43.86 -17.65 0.11
N LEU A 349 42.68 -17.98 0.65
CA LEU A 349 41.48 -17.22 0.38
C LEU A 349 41.08 -16.57 1.70
N ASP A 350 41.46 -15.30 1.89
CA ASP A 350 40.82 -14.44 2.87
C ASP A 350 39.37 -14.26 2.41
N TRP A 351 38.50 -15.15 2.90
CA TRP A 351 37.09 -14.83 2.95
C TRP A 351 36.98 -13.55 3.77
N PRO A 352 36.35 -12.47 3.25
CA PRO A 352 36.16 -11.27 4.03
C PRO A 352 35.44 -11.71 5.30
N LYS A 353 36.13 -11.61 6.44
CA LYS A 353 35.55 -11.92 7.74
C LYS A 353 34.35 -10.98 7.85
N GLY A 354 33.15 -11.55 7.77
CA GLY A 354 31.96 -10.82 8.16
C GLY A 354 32.23 -10.28 9.54
N ALA A 355 32.07 -8.97 9.70
CA ALA A 355 32.13 -8.31 10.98
C ALA A 355 30.98 -8.83 11.85
N GLY A 356 31.19 -10.00 12.45
CA GLY A 356 30.46 -10.46 13.61
C GLY A 356 30.89 -9.59 14.77
N ARG A 357 29.97 -8.72 15.18
CA ARG A 357 30.03 -7.92 16.41
C ARG A 357 30.25 -8.85 17.61
N GLU A 358 31.23 -8.53 18.44
CA GLU A 358 31.10 -8.66 19.90
C GLU A 358 30.44 -7.38 20.44
#